data_AF-A0A7S4KZB4-F1
#
_entry.id   AF-A0A7S4KZB4-F1
#
_cell.length_a   1.000
_cell.length_b   1.000
_cell.length_c   1.000
_cell.angle_alpha   90.00
_cell.angle_beta   90.00
_cell.angle_gamma   90.00
#
_symmetry.space_group_name_H-M   'P 1'
#
loop_
_entity.id
_entity.type
_entity.pdbx_description
1 polymer ?
#
loop_
_entity_poly.entity_id
_entity_poly.type
_entity_poly.pdbx_seq_one_letter_code
_entity_poly.pdbx_strand_id
1 'polypeptide(L)'
;KRERERQRQREKERKKKMTKIMFIHGLEGHPNGRKVTMLRDQGFEVHAPDMQMSLYRLNKSNSVTRHLLRLPEFQVICAVLFAGICSIIWASLWPSVAVLLLGVAWLAIRIRSLFAEAMHVSFLACVDIQTLALPRYNPDVLIGSSWGGAVAQELIARGNYTGPTILLAPALQEVLNMTGQGCLSSPASSHEEEAESITRLKQRSGDMPILVFHDRQDDTIPYQHSVELARDSEIELRTVSAGGHSLLDLVKKNNENTSTLGEAIREILAR
;
A
#
# COMPACT_ATOMS: atom_id res chain seq x y z
N LYS A 1 28.95 -4.61 45.38
CA LYS A 1 28.20 -5.78 44.84
C LYS A 1 26.77 -5.40 44.40
N ARG A 2 25.95 -4.84 45.30
CA ARG A 2 24.58 -4.37 45.00
C ARG A 2 24.48 -3.35 43.86
N GLU A 3 25.46 -2.47 43.70
CA GLU A 3 25.47 -1.45 42.64
C GLU A 3 25.78 -2.03 41.24
N ARG A 4 26.62 -3.08 41.18
CA ARG A 4 26.91 -3.85 39.96
C ARG A 4 25.72 -4.71 39.52
N GLU A 5 24.93 -5.23 40.47
CA GLU A 5 23.66 -5.91 40.17
C GLU A 5 22.60 -4.92 39.65
N ARG A 6 22.47 -3.74 40.26
CA ARG A 6 21.57 -2.68 39.78
C ARG A 6 21.94 -2.16 38.38
N GLN A 7 23.23 -2.05 38.05
CA GLN A 7 23.68 -1.72 36.68
C GLN A 7 23.39 -2.85 35.68
N ARG A 8 23.65 -4.12 36.02
CA ARG A 8 23.31 -5.28 35.16
C ARG A 8 21.81 -5.43 34.90
N GLN A 9 20.97 -5.06 35.88
CA GLN A 9 19.53 -5.13 35.76
C GLN A 9 18.98 -3.99 34.90
N ARG A 10 19.48 -2.75 35.10
CA ARG A 10 19.19 -1.60 34.22
C ARG A 10 19.69 -1.81 32.80
N GLU A 11 20.79 -2.51 32.60
CA GLU A 11 21.32 -2.85 31.28
C GLU A 11 20.50 -3.98 30.60
N LYS A 12 19.97 -4.95 31.38
CA LYS A 12 19.00 -5.96 30.89
C LYS A 12 17.64 -5.35 30.54
N GLU A 13 17.18 -4.39 31.34
CA GLU A 13 15.93 -3.63 31.11
C GLU A 13 16.06 -2.65 29.95
N ARG A 14 17.24 -2.04 29.74
CA ARG A 14 17.55 -1.21 28.57
C ARG A 14 17.76 -2.06 27.29
N LYS A 15 18.13 -3.34 27.44
CA LYS A 15 18.41 -4.28 26.34
C LYS A 15 17.21 -5.08 25.83
N LYS A 16 16.05 -5.09 26.51
CA LYS A 16 14.82 -5.61 25.90
C LYS A 16 13.96 -4.45 25.37
N LYS A 17 14.57 -3.56 24.58
CA LYS A 17 13.83 -2.59 23.78
C LYS A 17 12.87 -3.38 22.91
N MET A 18 11.56 -3.23 23.14
CA MET A 18 10.57 -3.84 22.26
C MET A 18 10.78 -3.27 20.87
N THR A 19 10.98 -4.15 19.90
CA THR A 19 11.11 -3.76 18.50
C THR A 19 9.85 -3.04 18.06
N LYS A 20 10.03 -1.82 17.56
CA LYS A 20 8.97 -0.96 17.03
C LYS A 20 8.76 -1.25 15.56
N ILE A 21 7.57 -1.71 15.23
CA ILE A 21 7.14 -2.02 13.87
C ILE A 21 6.15 -0.96 13.41
N MET A 22 6.46 -0.30 12.29
CA MET A 22 5.43 0.41 11.53
C MET A 22 4.84 -0.58 10.53
N PHE A 23 3.56 -0.92 10.67
CA PHE A 23 2.86 -1.85 9.79
C PHE A 23 1.89 -1.09 8.89
N ILE A 24 2.13 -1.12 7.58
CA ILE A 24 1.26 -0.52 6.56
C ILE A 24 0.34 -1.61 6.00
N HIS A 25 -0.95 -1.50 6.31
CA HIS A 25 -1.94 -2.50 5.96
C HIS A 25 -2.33 -2.45 4.47
N GLY A 26 -2.91 -3.55 3.97
CA GLY A 26 -3.40 -3.65 2.59
C GLY A 26 -4.69 -2.87 2.33
N LEU A 27 -5.21 -3.01 1.11
CA LEU A 27 -6.49 -2.46 0.67
C LEU A 27 -7.60 -3.03 1.57
N GLU A 28 -8.46 -2.15 2.09
CA GLU A 28 -9.50 -2.49 3.08
C GLU A 28 -9.00 -3.06 4.42
N GLY A 29 -7.68 -3.08 4.63
CA GLY A 29 -7.07 -3.40 5.91
C GLY A 29 -7.38 -2.36 6.99
N HIS A 30 -7.07 -2.69 8.23
CA HIS A 30 -7.30 -1.79 9.38
C HIS A 30 -6.21 -1.97 10.45
N PRO A 31 -6.03 -0.98 11.35
CA PRO A 31 -5.00 -0.99 12.42
C PRO A 31 -5.03 -2.15 13.41
N ASN A 32 -6.11 -2.92 13.42
CA ASN A 32 -6.34 -4.06 14.31
C ASN A 32 -6.55 -5.37 13.52
N GLY A 33 -6.10 -5.39 12.26
CA GLY A 33 -6.22 -6.56 11.39
C GLY A 33 -5.42 -7.74 11.91
N ARG A 34 -5.72 -8.95 11.42
CA ARG A 34 -5.13 -10.21 11.90
C ARG A 34 -3.61 -10.18 12.00
N LYS A 35 -2.90 -9.75 10.96
CA LYS A 35 -1.43 -9.65 10.95
C LYS A 35 -0.89 -8.72 12.05
N VAL A 36 -1.52 -7.56 12.22
CA VAL A 36 -1.12 -6.57 13.23
C VAL A 36 -1.32 -7.12 14.63
N THR A 37 -2.48 -7.72 14.90
CA THR A 37 -2.79 -8.34 16.20
C THR A 37 -1.83 -9.50 16.49
N MET A 38 -1.57 -10.38 15.52
CA MET A 38 -0.66 -11.50 15.71
C MET A 38 0.80 -11.07 15.94
N LEU A 39 1.25 -9.95 15.34
CA LEU A 39 2.56 -9.37 15.65
C LEU A 39 2.60 -8.79 17.07
N ARG A 40 1.53 -8.11 17.53
CA ARG A 40 1.44 -7.65 18.92
C ARG A 40 1.46 -8.81 19.91
N ASP A 41 0.76 -9.92 19.60
CA ASP A 41 0.75 -11.15 20.41
C ASP A 41 2.11 -11.88 20.46
N GLN A 42 3.06 -11.48 19.60
CA GLN A 42 4.46 -11.92 19.64
C GLN A 42 5.36 -10.99 20.48
N GLY A 43 4.80 -9.93 21.06
CA GLY A 43 5.53 -9.00 21.92
C GLY A 43 6.22 -7.85 21.16
N PHE A 44 5.84 -7.61 19.91
CA PHE A 44 6.28 -6.45 19.15
C PHE A 44 5.43 -5.21 19.49
N GLU A 45 6.06 -4.03 19.50
CA GLU A 45 5.34 -2.76 19.56
C GLU A 45 4.92 -2.40 18.12
N VAL A 46 3.64 -2.58 17.78
CA VAL A 46 3.16 -2.43 16.39
C VAL A 46 2.23 -1.23 16.27
N HIS A 47 2.66 -0.23 15.51
CA HIS A 47 1.85 0.90 15.09
C HIS A 47 1.42 0.72 13.64
N ALA A 48 0.13 0.93 13.37
CA ALA A 48 -0.45 0.78 12.06
C ALA A 48 -1.47 1.91 11.83
N PRO A 49 -1.06 3.08 11.31
CA PRO A 49 -1.98 4.17 11.01
C PRO A 49 -3.11 3.70 10.09
N ASP A 50 -4.35 4.07 10.40
CA ASP A 50 -5.50 3.77 9.53
C ASP A 50 -5.43 4.67 8.30
N MET A 51 -5.18 4.06 7.14
CA MET A 51 -5.13 4.82 5.88
C MET A 51 -6.53 5.20 5.37
N GLN A 52 -7.62 4.77 6.03
CA GLN A 52 -9.00 5.01 5.62
C GLN A 52 -9.21 4.74 4.12
N MET A 53 -8.59 3.68 3.62
CA MET A 53 -8.58 3.30 2.20
C MET A 53 -9.66 2.24 1.93
N SER A 54 -10.41 2.41 0.84
CA SER A 54 -11.37 1.40 0.33
C SER A 54 -11.72 1.72 -1.12
N LEU A 55 -12.07 0.71 -1.91
CA LEU A 55 -12.56 0.94 -3.27
C LEU A 55 -13.94 1.62 -3.24
N TYR A 56 -14.87 1.09 -2.45
CA TYR A 56 -16.30 1.41 -2.60
C TYR A 56 -16.93 2.15 -1.41
N ARG A 57 -16.25 2.21 -0.25
CA ARG A 57 -16.86 2.76 0.97
C ARG A 57 -16.74 4.28 1.05
N LEU A 58 -17.81 5.00 0.73
CA LEU A 58 -17.86 6.47 0.77
C LEU A 58 -17.59 7.10 2.15
N ASN A 59 -17.81 6.37 3.24
CA ASN A 59 -17.53 6.86 4.60
C ASN A 59 -16.03 6.91 4.92
N LYS A 60 -15.19 6.23 4.14
CA LYS A 60 -13.74 6.25 4.26
C LYS A 60 -13.18 7.49 3.54
N SER A 61 -12.23 8.20 4.16
CA SER A 61 -11.72 9.47 3.63
C SER A 61 -10.93 9.31 2.33
N ASN A 62 -10.18 8.22 2.22
CA ASN A 62 -9.35 7.92 1.07
C ASN A 62 -9.99 6.82 0.22
N SER A 63 -11.32 6.84 0.11
CA SER A 63 -12.00 5.91 -0.78
C SER A 63 -11.93 6.37 -2.23
N VAL A 64 -11.68 5.42 -3.13
CA VAL A 64 -11.59 5.65 -4.58
C VAL A 64 -12.90 6.21 -5.10
N THR A 65 -14.04 5.58 -4.75
CA THR A 65 -15.36 6.11 -5.10
C THR A 65 -15.59 7.53 -4.59
N ARG A 66 -15.15 7.84 -3.35
CA ARG A 66 -15.27 9.20 -2.80
C ARG A 66 -14.44 10.21 -3.59
N HIS A 67 -13.21 9.85 -3.98
CA HIS A 67 -12.38 10.71 -4.83
C HIS A 67 -12.95 10.86 -6.23
N LEU A 68 -13.48 9.78 -6.84
CA LEU A 68 -14.16 9.82 -8.13
C LEU A 68 -15.34 10.81 -8.12
N LEU A 69 -16.19 10.77 -7.08
CA LEU A 69 -17.31 11.72 -6.92
C LEU A 69 -16.88 13.18 -6.70
N ARG A 70 -15.62 13.39 -6.31
CA ARG A 70 -15.03 14.73 -6.09
C ARG A 70 -14.33 15.29 -7.33
N LEU A 71 -14.13 14.49 -8.38
CA LEU A 71 -13.55 14.98 -9.62
C LEU A 71 -14.53 15.95 -10.30
N PRO A 72 -14.11 17.18 -10.67
CA PRO A 72 -14.98 18.15 -11.33
C PRO A 72 -15.60 17.61 -12.62
N GLU A 73 -14.81 16.85 -13.39
CA GLU A 73 -15.24 16.18 -14.61
C GLU A 73 -16.40 15.21 -14.37
N PHE A 74 -16.33 14.44 -13.28
CA PHE A 74 -17.40 13.51 -12.88
C PHE A 74 -18.66 14.27 -12.41
N GLN A 75 -18.48 15.39 -11.71
CA GLN A 75 -19.60 16.22 -11.25
C GLN A 75 -20.33 16.89 -12.42
N VAL A 76 -19.59 17.41 -13.40
CA VAL A 76 -20.15 18.03 -14.62
C VAL A 76 -20.95 17.00 -15.40
N ILE A 77 -20.42 15.79 -15.62
CA ILE A 77 -21.17 14.77 -16.37
C ILE A 77 -22.43 14.32 -15.62
N CYS A 78 -22.37 14.16 -14.30
CA CYS A 78 -23.56 13.88 -13.49
C CYS A 78 -24.59 15.01 -13.60
N ALA A 79 -24.16 16.27 -13.59
CA ALA A 79 -25.04 17.42 -13.75
C ALA A 79 -25.69 17.46 -15.15
N VAL A 80 -24.93 17.18 -16.21
CA VAL A 80 -25.45 17.10 -17.59
C VAL A 80 -26.47 15.97 -17.74
N LEU A 81 -26.16 14.78 -17.21
CA LEU A 81 -27.08 13.64 -17.24
C LEU A 81 -28.36 13.94 -16.45
N PHE A 82 -28.23 14.55 -15.27
CA PHE A 82 -29.38 14.96 -14.47
C PHE A 82 -30.25 16.00 -15.20
N ALA A 83 -29.64 17.03 -15.78
CA ALA A 83 -30.33 18.04 -16.56
C ALA A 83 -31.05 17.44 -17.78
N GLY A 84 -30.42 16.48 -18.47
CA GLY A 84 -31.03 15.75 -19.59
C GLY A 84 -32.25 14.90 -19.16
N ILE A 85 -32.19 14.27 -17.98
CA ILE A 85 -33.35 13.55 -17.42
C ILE A 85 -34.48 14.53 -17.09
N CYS A 86 -34.16 15.67 -16.47
CA CYS A 86 -35.15 16.70 -16.20
C CYS A 86 -35.75 17.25 -17.51
N SER A 87 -34.96 17.52 -18.55
CA SER A 87 -35.48 18.08 -19.79
C SER A 87 -36.45 17.15 -20.54
N ILE A 88 -36.36 15.83 -20.36
CA ILE A 88 -37.39 14.89 -20.88
C ILE A 88 -38.77 15.19 -20.28
N ILE A 89 -38.84 15.59 -19.01
CA ILE A 89 -40.10 15.85 -18.30
C ILE A 89 -40.72 17.18 -18.76
N TRP A 90 -39.89 18.19 -19.04
CA TRP A 90 -40.34 19.58 -19.22
C TRP A 90 -40.24 20.10 -20.66
N ALA A 91 -39.61 19.36 -21.58
CA ALA A 91 -39.29 19.84 -22.92
C ALA A 91 -39.45 18.74 -24.00
N SER A 92 -38.73 18.87 -25.11
CA SER A 92 -38.77 17.92 -26.22
C SER A 92 -37.93 16.67 -25.94
N LEU A 93 -38.48 15.51 -26.29
CA LEU A 93 -37.87 14.21 -26.05
C LEU A 93 -36.52 14.04 -26.80
N TRP A 94 -36.48 14.38 -28.09
CA TRP A 94 -35.34 14.06 -28.96
C TRP A 94 -34.03 14.77 -28.60
N PRO A 95 -34.01 16.09 -28.35
CA PRO A 95 -32.80 16.77 -27.89
C PRO A 95 -32.30 16.23 -26.55
N SER A 96 -33.23 15.92 -25.64
CA SER A 96 -32.90 15.38 -24.32
C SER A 96 -32.24 14.00 -24.41
N VAL A 97 -32.78 13.12 -25.27
CA VAL A 97 -32.19 11.81 -25.56
C VAL A 97 -30.79 11.96 -26.16
N ALA A 98 -30.58 12.89 -27.09
CA ALA A 98 -29.26 13.12 -27.68
C ALA A 98 -28.23 13.56 -26.64
N VAL A 99 -28.58 14.47 -25.72
CA VAL A 99 -27.70 14.90 -24.62
C VAL A 99 -27.34 13.74 -23.69
N LEU A 100 -28.32 12.89 -23.33
CA LEU A 100 -28.06 11.71 -22.50
C LEU A 100 -27.13 10.72 -23.19
N LEU A 101 -27.35 10.43 -24.48
CA LEU A 101 -26.50 9.52 -25.24
C LEU A 101 -25.06 10.03 -25.35
N LEU A 102 -24.89 11.33 -25.63
CA LEU A 102 -23.56 11.95 -25.66
C LEU A 102 -22.89 11.91 -24.29
N GLY A 103 -23.64 12.19 -23.22
CA GLY A 103 -23.11 12.12 -21.85
C GLY A 103 -22.68 10.71 -21.44
N VAL A 104 -23.50 9.71 -21.75
CA VAL A 104 -23.17 8.30 -21.49
C VAL A 104 -21.98 7.85 -22.33
N ALA A 105 -21.92 8.21 -23.62
CA ALA A 105 -20.81 7.87 -24.49
C ALA A 105 -19.48 8.49 -23.99
N TRP A 106 -19.51 9.77 -23.60
CA TRP A 106 -18.35 10.43 -23.02
C TRP A 106 -17.92 9.77 -21.70
N LEU A 107 -18.86 9.45 -20.81
CA LEU A 107 -18.58 8.75 -19.56
C LEU A 107 -17.95 7.38 -19.82
N ALA A 108 -18.48 6.61 -20.78
CA ALA A 108 -17.94 5.30 -21.14
C ALA A 108 -16.49 5.38 -21.64
N ILE A 109 -16.15 6.43 -22.40
CA ILE A 109 -14.77 6.67 -22.86
C ILE A 109 -13.86 7.08 -21.69
N ARG A 110 -14.35 7.89 -20.76
CA ARG A 110 -13.53 8.53 -19.72
C ARG A 110 -13.49 7.82 -18.38
N ILE A 111 -14.42 6.91 -18.09
CA ILE A 111 -14.56 6.31 -16.75
C ILE A 111 -13.30 5.61 -16.28
N ARG A 112 -12.53 4.98 -17.19
CA ARG A 112 -11.25 4.33 -16.85
C ARG A 112 -10.21 5.35 -16.39
N SER A 113 -10.08 6.48 -17.08
CA SER A 113 -9.16 7.57 -16.72
C SER A 113 -9.58 8.26 -15.42
N LEU A 114 -10.88 8.50 -15.23
CA LEU A 114 -11.41 9.07 -14.00
C LEU A 114 -11.18 8.14 -12.79
N PHE A 115 -11.37 6.83 -12.98
CA PHE A 115 -11.10 5.84 -11.94
C PHE A 115 -9.61 5.75 -11.62
N ALA A 116 -8.75 5.75 -12.64
CA ALA A 116 -7.30 5.77 -12.49
C ALA A 116 -6.81 7.00 -11.70
N GLU A 117 -7.32 8.19 -12.02
CA GLU A 117 -7.03 9.41 -11.26
C GLU A 117 -7.48 9.28 -9.80
N ALA A 118 -8.70 8.80 -9.57
CA ALA A 118 -9.21 8.58 -8.23
C ALA A 118 -8.39 7.54 -7.44
N MET A 119 -7.87 6.50 -8.10
CA MET A 119 -6.95 5.53 -7.51
C MET A 119 -5.63 6.19 -7.12
N HIS A 120 -5.08 7.02 -8.01
CA HIS A 120 -3.81 7.73 -7.79
C HIS A 120 -3.88 8.66 -6.59
N VAL A 121 -4.91 9.50 -6.53
CA VAL A 121 -5.16 10.40 -5.39
C VAL A 121 -5.32 9.62 -4.09
N SER A 122 -6.01 8.47 -4.13
CA SER A 122 -6.19 7.62 -2.95
C SER A 122 -4.88 6.98 -2.49
N PHE A 123 -4.02 6.56 -3.41
CA PHE A 123 -2.70 6.02 -3.14
C PHE A 123 -1.77 7.07 -2.53
N LEU A 124 -1.69 8.26 -3.12
CA LEU A 124 -0.87 9.35 -2.59
C LEU A 124 -1.32 9.78 -1.19
N ALA A 125 -2.63 9.86 -0.94
CA ALA A 125 -3.16 10.14 0.40
C ALA A 125 -2.71 9.09 1.44
N CYS A 126 -2.57 7.82 1.05
CA CYS A 126 -2.02 6.77 1.91
C CYS A 126 -0.53 7.01 2.21
N VAL A 127 0.26 7.37 1.19
CA VAL A 127 1.69 7.71 1.34
C VAL A 127 1.88 8.90 2.26
N ASP A 128 1.05 9.95 2.15
CA ASP A 128 1.11 11.13 3.00
C ASP A 128 0.84 10.81 4.47
N ILE A 129 -0.18 9.97 4.74
CA ILE A 129 -0.49 9.52 6.11
C ILE A 129 0.73 8.83 6.74
N GLN A 130 1.39 7.93 6.00
CA GLN A 130 2.54 7.20 6.52
C GLN A 130 3.77 8.11 6.65
N THR A 131 4.02 8.99 5.68
CA THR A 131 5.09 10.00 5.73
C THR A 131 5.00 10.85 7.01
N LEU A 132 3.78 11.27 7.39
CA LEU A 132 3.57 12.04 8.61
C LEU A 132 3.70 11.21 9.90
N ALA A 133 3.44 9.90 9.84
CA ALA A 133 3.50 8.99 10.98
C ALA A 133 4.94 8.55 11.29
N LEU A 134 5.79 8.35 10.28
CA LEU A 134 7.16 7.87 10.41
C LEU A 134 8.02 8.64 11.43
N PRO A 135 8.19 9.98 11.33
CA PRO A 135 9.05 10.71 12.26
C PRO A 135 8.50 10.74 13.69
N ARG A 136 7.18 10.60 13.85
CA ARG A 136 6.52 10.59 15.18
C ARG A 136 6.71 9.26 15.89
N TYR A 137 6.65 8.16 15.14
CA TYR A 137 6.73 6.82 15.69
C TYR A 137 8.18 6.31 15.79
N ASN A 138 9.03 6.69 14.83
CA ASN A 138 10.42 6.25 14.69
C ASN A 138 10.57 4.72 14.77
N PRO A 139 10.00 3.98 13.80
CA PRO A 139 10.04 2.52 13.81
C PRO A 139 11.46 1.98 13.63
N ASP A 140 11.73 0.81 14.22
CA ASP A 140 12.97 0.05 13.97
C ASP A 140 12.87 -0.72 12.64
N VAL A 141 11.65 -1.13 12.25
CA VAL A 141 11.38 -1.83 10.98
C VAL A 141 10.04 -1.39 10.37
N LEU A 142 10.01 -1.26 9.05
CA LEU A 142 8.80 -1.02 8.27
C LEU A 142 8.31 -2.34 7.67
N ILE A 143 7.01 -2.62 7.80
CA ILE A 143 6.39 -3.79 7.18
C ILE A 143 5.20 -3.34 6.35
N GLY A 144 5.21 -3.63 5.05
CA GLY A 144 4.10 -3.33 4.14
C GLY A 144 3.49 -4.59 3.55
N SER A 145 2.16 -4.70 3.49
CA SER A 145 1.48 -5.85 2.88
C SER A 145 0.55 -5.46 1.75
N SER A 146 0.64 -6.12 0.59
CA SER A 146 -0.22 -5.85 -0.58
C SER A 146 -0.16 -4.37 -0.97
N TRP A 147 -1.29 -3.65 -1.01
CA TRP A 147 -1.36 -2.19 -1.15
C TRP A 147 -0.43 -1.44 -0.19
N GLY A 148 -0.35 -1.87 1.07
CA GLY A 148 0.57 -1.27 2.04
C GLY A 148 2.04 -1.53 1.72
N GLY A 149 2.33 -2.61 0.98
CA GLY A 149 3.64 -2.86 0.38
C GLY A 149 3.96 -1.83 -0.70
N ALA A 150 3.01 -1.50 -1.57
CA ALA A 150 3.17 -0.43 -2.56
C ALA A 150 3.45 0.93 -1.90
N VAL A 151 2.71 1.25 -0.84
CA VAL A 151 2.93 2.48 -0.06
C VAL A 151 4.32 2.48 0.59
N ALA A 152 4.75 1.35 1.17
CA ALA A 152 6.08 1.22 1.76
C ALA A 152 7.20 1.44 0.73
N GLN A 153 7.04 0.85 -0.46
CA GLN A 153 7.99 1.02 -1.56
C GLN A 153 8.08 2.48 -2.01
N GLU A 154 6.95 3.18 -2.11
CA GLU A 154 6.93 4.60 -2.49
C GLU A 154 7.59 5.50 -1.43
N LEU A 155 7.39 5.22 -0.13
CA LEU A 155 8.10 5.92 0.95
C LEU A 155 9.62 5.75 0.84
N ILE A 156 10.08 4.57 0.48
CA ILE A 156 11.51 4.28 0.28
C ILE A 156 12.02 4.99 -0.97
N ALA A 157 11.32 4.88 -2.09
CA ALA A 157 11.70 5.52 -3.35
C ALA A 157 11.87 7.04 -3.18
N ARG A 158 10.97 7.68 -2.44
CA ARG A 158 11.02 9.12 -2.08
C ARG A 158 12.06 9.46 -1.01
N GLY A 159 12.66 8.47 -0.36
CA GLY A 159 13.60 8.67 0.75
C GLY A 159 12.95 9.13 2.06
N ASN A 160 11.63 8.97 2.21
CA ASN A 160 10.94 9.24 3.46
C ASN A 160 11.23 8.19 4.55
N TYR A 161 11.71 7.01 4.14
CA TYR A 161 12.19 5.96 5.03
C TYR A 161 13.45 5.29 4.46
N THR A 162 14.45 5.05 5.31
CA THR A 162 15.74 4.45 4.93
C THR A 162 16.18 3.33 5.87
N GLY A 163 15.23 2.76 6.61
CA GLY A 163 15.51 1.68 7.57
C GLY A 163 15.17 0.29 7.04
N PRO A 164 15.38 -0.75 7.85
CA PRO A 164 15.02 -2.13 7.52
C PRO A 164 13.55 -2.24 7.10
N THR A 165 13.29 -2.96 6.01
CA THR A 165 11.95 -3.10 5.43
C THR A 165 11.62 -4.56 5.08
N ILE A 166 10.41 -5.00 5.46
CA ILE A 166 9.83 -6.27 5.01
C ILE A 166 8.58 -6.01 4.18
N LEU A 167 8.51 -6.57 2.99
CA LEU A 167 7.37 -6.48 2.07
C LEU A 167 6.67 -7.83 1.95
N LEU A 168 5.35 -7.84 2.13
CA LEU A 168 4.51 -9.06 2.10
C LEU A 168 3.58 -8.99 0.88
N ALA A 169 3.92 -9.73 -0.18
CA ALA A 169 3.24 -9.69 -1.48
C ALA A 169 3.04 -8.23 -1.98
N PRO A 170 4.12 -7.44 -2.18
CA PRO A 170 4.02 -6.03 -2.51
C PRO A 170 3.30 -5.79 -3.84
N ALA A 171 2.38 -4.82 -3.86
CA ALA A 171 1.49 -4.56 -4.99
C ALA A 171 1.85 -3.32 -5.82
N LEU A 172 3.09 -2.78 -5.77
CA LEU A 172 3.42 -1.51 -6.44
C LEU A 172 3.06 -1.54 -7.93
N GLN A 173 3.54 -2.52 -8.69
CA GLN A 173 3.23 -2.68 -10.12
C GLN A 173 1.72 -2.66 -10.40
N GLU A 174 0.94 -3.36 -9.57
CA GLU A 174 -0.52 -3.43 -9.73
C GLU A 174 -1.18 -2.07 -9.45
N VAL A 175 -0.71 -1.35 -8.43
CA VAL A 175 -1.17 0.01 -8.14
C VAL A 175 -0.85 0.93 -9.32
N LEU A 176 0.37 0.91 -9.85
CA LEU A 176 0.76 1.76 -10.98
C LEU A 176 -0.09 1.48 -12.22
N ASN A 177 -0.33 0.19 -12.54
CA ASN A 177 -1.26 -0.24 -13.58
C ASN A 177 -2.67 0.32 -13.37
N MET A 178 -3.20 0.23 -12.15
CA MET A 178 -4.55 0.73 -11.81
C MET A 178 -4.66 2.26 -11.87
N THR A 179 -3.58 2.98 -11.56
CA THR A 179 -3.53 4.45 -11.65
C THR A 179 -3.43 4.97 -13.08
N GLY A 180 -3.52 4.09 -14.08
CA GLY A 180 -3.58 4.49 -15.47
C GLY A 180 -2.27 5.04 -16.01
N GLN A 181 -1.15 4.87 -15.28
CA GLN A 181 0.19 5.18 -15.78
C GLN A 181 0.57 4.37 -17.04
N GLY A 182 -0.22 3.35 -17.42
CA GLY A 182 -0.10 2.65 -18.70
C GLY A 182 -1.16 2.98 -19.77
N CYS A 183 -2.13 3.88 -19.54
CA CYS A 183 -3.33 3.89 -20.42
C CYS A 183 -3.65 5.16 -21.21
N LEU A 184 -3.53 6.40 -20.73
CA LEU A 184 -4.00 7.54 -21.55
C LEU A 184 -3.22 8.85 -21.34
N SER A 185 -2.56 9.27 -22.43
CA SER A 185 -2.24 10.67 -22.79
C SER A 185 -0.99 11.35 -22.20
N SER A 186 0.10 10.61 -21.99
CA SER A 186 1.46 11.00 -22.43
C SER A 186 2.39 9.81 -22.19
N PRO A 187 2.73 9.01 -23.22
CA PRO A 187 3.50 7.76 -23.04
C PRO A 187 4.92 7.99 -22.55
N ALA A 188 5.42 9.24 -22.55
CA ALA A 188 6.73 9.57 -22.01
C ALA A 188 6.71 9.66 -20.48
N SER A 189 5.80 10.42 -19.87
CA SER A 189 5.95 10.78 -18.44
C SER A 189 5.54 9.69 -17.45
N SER A 190 4.52 8.88 -17.74
CA SER A 190 3.97 7.96 -16.75
C SER A 190 4.76 6.65 -16.62
N HIS A 191 5.23 6.09 -17.74
CA HIS A 191 6.15 4.95 -17.73
C HIS A 191 7.54 5.35 -17.23
N GLU A 192 7.98 6.58 -17.49
CA GLU A 192 9.21 7.11 -16.91
C GLU A 192 9.09 7.24 -15.38
N GLU A 193 8.00 7.78 -14.84
CA GLU A 193 7.78 7.88 -13.39
C GLU A 193 7.74 6.52 -12.69
N GLU A 194 7.07 5.53 -13.28
CA GLU A 194 7.03 4.15 -12.77
C GLU A 194 8.42 3.52 -12.77
N ALA A 195 9.08 3.53 -13.94
CA ALA A 195 10.41 2.98 -14.10
C ALA A 195 11.38 3.68 -13.14
N GLU A 196 11.20 4.99 -12.92
CA GLU A 196 12.00 5.78 -12.01
C GLU A 196 11.74 5.41 -10.54
N SER A 197 10.50 5.20 -10.11
CA SER A 197 10.20 4.77 -8.73
C SER A 197 10.80 3.39 -8.43
N ILE A 198 10.61 2.41 -9.33
CA ILE A 198 11.23 1.08 -9.20
C ILE A 198 12.76 1.17 -9.23
N THR A 199 13.32 1.97 -10.14
CA THR A 199 14.78 2.16 -10.24
C THR A 199 15.34 2.79 -8.97
N ARG A 200 14.71 3.84 -8.43
CA ARG A 200 15.12 4.47 -7.16
C ARG A 200 15.05 3.48 -6.01
N LEU A 201 14.01 2.65 -5.94
CA LEU A 201 13.88 1.61 -4.93
C LEU A 201 15.02 0.58 -5.03
N LYS A 202 15.35 0.11 -6.23
CA LYS A 202 16.47 -0.81 -6.46
C LYS A 202 17.81 -0.18 -6.09
N GLN A 203 18.05 1.06 -6.47
CA GLN A 203 19.26 1.79 -6.08
C GLN A 203 19.40 1.88 -4.56
N ARG A 204 18.32 2.22 -3.86
CA ARG A 204 18.31 2.33 -2.39
C ARG A 204 18.39 1.00 -1.66
N SER A 205 18.10 -0.12 -2.32
CA SER A 205 18.26 -1.45 -1.72
C SER A 205 19.71 -1.77 -1.36
N GLY A 206 20.69 -1.09 -1.96
CA GLY A 206 22.10 -1.19 -1.56
C GLY A 206 22.43 -0.48 -0.24
N ASP A 207 21.60 0.49 0.18
CA ASP A 207 21.83 1.29 1.39
C ASP A 207 21.08 0.75 2.62
N MET A 208 20.07 -0.10 2.43
CA MET A 208 19.23 -0.63 3.51
C MET A 208 18.73 -2.03 3.19
N PRO A 209 18.57 -2.91 4.19
CA PRO A 209 18.07 -4.26 3.94
C PRO A 209 16.57 -4.23 3.62
N ILE A 210 16.21 -4.80 2.48
CA ILE A 210 14.82 -5.00 2.04
C ILE A 210 14.59 -6.49 1.81
N LEU A 211 13.58 -7.03 2.47
CA LEU A 211 13.18 -8.43 2.38
C LEU A 211 11.75 -8.55 1.85
N VAL A 212 11.55 -9.34 0.79
CA VAL A 212 10.24 -9.60 0.18
C VAL A 212 9.83 -11.03 0.48
N PHE A 213 8.62 -11.22 0.98
CA PHE A 213 7.94 -12.52 1.03
C PHE A 213 6.83 -12.58 0.00
N HIS A 214 6.76 -13.68 -0.76
CA HIS A 214 5.68 -13.90 -1.73
C HIS A 214 5.38 -15.39 -1.87
N ASP A 215 4.09 -15.74 -1.83
CA ASP A 215 3.60 -17.08 -2.14
C ASP A 215 3.47 -17.26 -3.66
N ARG A 216 3.93 -18.38 -4.22
CA ARG A 216 3.77 -18.65 -5.67
C ARG A 216 2.31 -18.85 -6.08
N GLN A 217 1.45 -19.19 -5.12
CA GLN A 217 0.02 -19.40 -5.33
C GLN A 217 -0.81 -18.13 -5.05
N ASP A 218 -0.16 -16.97 -4.91
CA ASP A 218 -0.87 -15.69 -4.83
C ASP A 218 -1.71 -15.47 -6.10
N ASP A 219 -3.03 -15.37 -5.91
CA ASP A 219 -4.04 -15.18 -6.95
C ASP A 219 -4.44 -13.71 -7.14
N THR A 220 -3.92 -12.83 -6.29
CA THR A 220 -4.25 -11.41 -6.25
C THR A 220 -3.13 -10.58 -6.86
N ILE A 221 -1.88 -10.85 -6.48
CA ILE A 221 -0.69 -10.18 -7.01
C ILE A 221 0.18 -11.24 -7.70
N PRO A 222 0.48 -11.08 -9.00
CA PRO A 222 1.37 -12.01 -9.68
C PRO A 222 2.73 -12.13 -8.98
N TYR A 223 3.12 -13.36 -8.64
CA TYR A 223 4.43 -13.67 -8.06
C TYR A 223 5.61 -13.08 -8.85
N GLN A 224 5.46 -13.03 -10.18
CA GLN A 224 6.44 -12.50 -11.11
C GLN A 224 6.81 -11.03 -10.82
N HIS A 225 5.88 -10.22 -10.28
CA HIS A 225 6.17 -8.84 -9.92
C HIS A 225 7.26 -8.75 -8.84
N SER A 226 7.28 -9.67 -7.87
CA SER A 226 8.35 -9.69 -6.85
C SER A 226 9.66 -10.27 -7.39
N VAL A 227 9.60 -11.18 -8.36
CA VAL A 227 10.81 -11.67 -9.06
C VAL A 227 11.48 -10.52 -9.81
N GLU A 228 10.71 -9.71 -10.53
CA GLU A 228 11.22 -8.55 -11.28
C GLU A 228 11.71 -7.42 -10.38
N LEU A 229 11.03 -7.22 -9.25
CA LEU A 229 11.46 -6.29 -8.22
C LEU A 229 12.84 -6.66 -7.66
N ALA A 230 13.06 -7.95 -7.37
CA ALA A 230 14.32 -8.42 -6.80
C ALA A 230 15.45 -8.54 -7.84
N ARG A 231 15.11 -8.76 -9.12
CA ARG A 231 16.08 -8.88 -10.22
C ARG A 231 16.96 -7.63 -10.31
N ASP A 232 18.28 -7.82 -10.42
CA ASP A 232 19.27 -6.75 -10.55
C ASP A 232 19.21 -5.72 -9.40
N SER A 233 18.95 -6.19 -8.18
CA SER A 233 18.91 -5.37 -6.96
C SER A 233 19.44 -6.17 -5.76
N GLU A 234 19.66 -5.51 -4.62
CA GLU A 234 20.03 -6.14 -3.36
C GLU A 234 18.80 -6.55 -2.52
N ILE A 235 17.60 -6.50 -3.13
CA ILE A 235 16.35 -6.92 -2.47
C ILE A 235 16.32 -8.45 -2.38
N GLU A 236 16.22 -8.97 -1.16
CA GLU A 236 16.11 -10.41 -0.93
C GLU A 236 14.66 -10.88 -1.16
N LEU A 237 14.46 -11.87 -2.03
CA LEU A 237 13.16 -12.50 -2.24
C LEU A 237 13.10 -13.88 -1.58
N ARG A 238 12.19 -14.05 -0.61
CA ARG A 238 11.82 -15.34 0.00
C ARG A 238 10.49 -15.83 -0.57
N THR A 239 10.60 -16.82 -1.45
CA THR A 239 9.45 -17.61 -1.88
C THR A 239 8.94 -18.48 -0.73
N VAL A 240 7.64 -18.44 -0.46
CA VAL A 240 7.02 -19.23 0.61
C VAL A 240 5.76 -19.94 0.12
N SER A 241 5.22 -20.84 0.95
CA SER A 241 3.88 -21.41 0.81
C SER A 241 3.18 -21.15 2.14
N ALA A 242 2.45 -20.04 2.22
CA ALA A 242 2.01 -19.46 3.50
C ALA A 242 0.58 -18.89 3.47
N GLY A 243 -0.28 -19.49 2.64
CA GLY A 243 -1.69 -19.15 2.57
C GLY A 243 -2.01 -18.11 1.49
N GLY A 244 -1.31 -18.18 0.34
CA GLY A 244 -1.54 -17.35 -0.83
C GLY A 244 -1.28 -15.86 -0.55
N HIS A 245 -2.10 -14.99 -1.13
CA HIS A 245 -1.97 -13.53 -0.98
C HIS A 245 -1.94 -13.05 0.48
N SER A 246 -2.68 -13.74 1.33
CA SER A 246 -2.83 -13.33 2.72
C SER A 246 -1.55 -13.51 3.53
N LEU A 247 -0.66 -14.45 3.16
CA LEU A 247 0.57 -14.77 3.89
C LEU A 247 0.37 -14.94 5.42
N LEU A 248 -0.82 -15.35 5.85
CA LEU A 248 -1.17 -15.41 7.28
C LEU A 248 -0.32 -16.44 8.03
N ASP A 249 0.11 -17.50 7.35
CA ASP A 249 0.90 -18.55 7.99
C ASP A 249 2.32 -18.09 8.34
N LEU A 250 2.84 -17.02 7.70
CA LEU A 250 4.12 -16.42 8.11
C LEU A 250 4.08 -15.81 9.50
N VAL A 251 2.89 -15.39 9.95
CA VAL A 251 2.71 -14.71 11.24
C VAL A 251 2.23 -15.69 12.32
N LYS A 252 1.78 -16.90 11.94
CA LYS A 252 1.40 -17.93 12.92
C LYS A 252 2.64 -18.42 13.65
N LYS A 253 2.51 -18.60 14.97
CA LYS A 253 3.56 -19.23 15.77
C LYS A 253 3.68 -20.70 15.38
N ASN A 254 4.91 -21.17 15.21
CA ASN A 254 5.25 -22.58 15.12
C ASN A 254 5.26 -23.21 16.53
N ASN A 255 5.63 -24.49 16.62
CA ASN A 255 5.74 -25.23 17.88
C ASN A 255 6.78 -24.63 18.85
N GLU A 256 7.70 -23.80 18.38
CA GLU A 256 8.74 -23.12 19.16
C GLU A 256 8.32 -21.72 19.64
N ASN A 257 7.04 -21.37 19.49
CA ASN A 257 6.47 -20.05 19.81
C ASN A 257 7.03 -18.87 18.99
N THR A 258 7.79 -19.12 17.93
CA THR A 258 8.26 -18.10 16.97
C THR A 258 7.46 -18.19 15.67
N SER A 259 7.26 -17.06 14.99
CA SER A 259 6.71 -17.07 13.63
C SER A 259 7.85 -16.82 12.64
N THR A 260 7.72 -17.31 11.40
CA THR A 260 8.69 -17.06 10.32
C THR A 260 8.90 -15.56 10.11
N LEU A 261 7.85 -14.76 10.18
CA LEU A 261 7.94 -13.30 10.10
C LEU A 261 8.68 -12.71 11.32
N GLY A 262 8.44 -13.24 12.52
CA GLY A 262 9.13 -12.81 13.73
C GLY A 262 10.64 -13.09 13.71
N GLU A 263 11.05 -14.20 13.10
CA GLU A 263 12.46 -14.52 12.86
C GLU A 263 13.07 -13.59 11.81
N ALA A 264 12.37 -13.37 10.70
CA ALA A 264 12.78 -12.44 9.66
C ALA A 264 12.96 -11.00 10.17
N ILE A 265 12.10 -10.55 11.08
CA ILE A 265 12.23 -9.25 11.76
C ILE A 265 13.53 -9.19 12.57
N ARG A 266 13.86 -10.24 13.33
CA ARG A 266 15.11 -10.26 14.11
C ARG A 266 16.35 -10.31 13.22
N GLU A 267 16.25 -11.07 12.13
CA GLU A 267 17.32 -11.22 11.16
C GLU A 267 17.62 -9.90 10.43
N ILE A 268 16.59 -9.21 9.91
CA ILE A 268 16.77 -7.98 9.15
C ILE A 268 17.29 -6.83 10.01
N LEU A 269 16.94 -6.82 11.30
CA LEU A 269 17.44 -5.83 12.28
C LEU A 269 18.88 -6.09 12.73
N ALA A 270 19.41 -7.28 12.47
CA ALA A 270 20.78 -7.65 12.82
C ALA A 270 21.78 -7.35 11.69
N ARG A 271 21.30 -6.98 10.51
CA ARG A 271 22.10 -6.51 9.36
C ARG A 271 22.38 -5.02 9.52
#